data_AF-A0A1G0LW08-F1
#
_entry.id   AF-A0A1G0LW08-F1
#
_cell.length_a   1.000
_cell.length_b   1.000
_cell.length_c   1.000
_cell.angle_alpha   90.00
_cell.angle_beta   90.00
_cell.angle_gamma   90.00
#
_symmetry.space_group_name_H-M   'P 1'
#
loop_
_entity.id
_entity.type
_entity.pdbx_description
1 polymer ?
#
loop_
_entity_poly.entity_id
_entity_poly.type
_entity_poly.pdbx_seq_one_letter_code
_entity_poly.pdbx_strand_id
1 'polypeptide(L)'
;MFKDRFDKICWALLTAAVATLVAMLLAGGGKTDGKPASGLGKALERDMAYRARVELITRLYGPVEALQKAGKRQEALLRLDELIRNYPGEAHGHILQGQILFEMGALDEAISSFYEGIKLNGDYVDNKSPLSRRAEIQRLVDEGTRSISARAGANPDNRSIAASMRKINYLKSRLAGGCE
;
A
#
# COMPACT_ATOMS: atom_id res chain seq x y z
N MET A 1 -54.88 37.32 -23.35
CA MET A 1 -56.05 37.49 -24.24
C MET A 1 -56.48 36.10 -24.71
N PHE A 2 -57.19 35.34 -23.86
CA PHE A 2 -57.59 33.94 -24.14
C PHE A 2 -58.99 33.95 -24.76
N LYS A 3 -59.05 33.85 -26.09
CA LYS A 3 -60.31 34.07 -26.83
C LYS A 3 -61.04 32.78 -27.25
N ASP A 4 -60.45 31.61 -27.03
CA ASP A 4 -61.03 30.32 -27.39
C ASP A 4 -61.24 29.40 -26.16
N ARG A 5 -62.27 28.56 -26.19
CA ARG A 5 -62.53 27.53 -25.18
C ARG A 5 -61.40 26.50 -25.14
N PHE A 6 -60.80 26.21 -26.29
CA PHE A 6 -59.68 25.27 -26.39
C PHE A 6 -58.46 25.75 -25.59
N ASP A 7 -58.15 27.05 -25.68
CA ASP A 7 -57.02 27.68 -25.01
C ASP A 7 -57.15 27.61 -23.47
N LYS A 8 -58.38 27.72 -22.95
CA LYS A 8 -58.67 27.57 -21.53
C LYS A 8 -58.49 26.12 -21.04
N ILE A 9 -58.83 25.14 -21.88
CA ILE A 9 -58.63 23.71 -21.56
C ILE A 9 -57.14 23.39 -21.53
N CYS A 10 -56.36 23.86 -22.51
CA CYS A 10 -54.92 23.69 -22.55
C CYS A 10 -54.24 24.31 -21.31
N TRP A 11 -54.65 25.51 -20.91
CA TRP A 11 -54.09 26.16 -19.73
C TRP A 11 -54.46 25.43 -18.43
N ALA A 12 -55.71 24.94 -18.31
CA ALA A 12 -56.12 24.13 -17.16
C ALA A 12 -55.30 22.84 -17.05
N LEU A 13 -55.08 22.13 -18.15
CA LEU A 13 -54.24 20.92 -18.17
C LEU A 13 -52.78 21.21 -17.78
N LEU A 14 -52.24 22.32 -18.28
CA LEU A 14 -50.87 22.73 -17.99
C LEU A 14 -50.70 23.09 -16.50
N THR A 15 -51.64 23.81 -15.91
CA THR A 15 -51.61 24.11 -14.47
C THR A 15 -51.76 22.86 -13.61
N ALA A 16 -52.60 21.89 -14.01
CA ALA A 16 -52.76 20.63 -13.31
C ALA A 16 -51.47 19.79 -13.36
N ALA A 17 -50.80 19.73 -14.51
CA ALA A 17 -49.52 19.03 -14.68
C ALA A 17 -48.39 19.67 -13.86
N VAL A 18 -48.35 21.00 -13.79
CA VAL A 18 -47.37 21.71 -12.95
C VAL A 18 -47.68 21.49 -11.46
N ALA A 19 -48.95 21.52 -11.06
CA ALA A 19 -49.35 21.29 -9.68
C ALA A 19 -49.02 19.85 -9.21
N THR A 20 -49.20 18.84 -10.07
CA THR A 20 -48.81 17.46 -9.76
C THR A 20 -47.30 17.30 -9.68
N LEU A 21 -46.54 17.94 -10.57
CA LEU A 21 -45.07 17.94 -10.52
C LEU A 21 -44.56 18.59 -9.23
N VAL A 22 -45.13 19.73 -8.84
CA VAL A 22 -44.78 20.44 -7.60
C VAL A 22 -45.18 19.61 -6.37
N ALA A 23 -46.37 18.99 -6.37
CA ALA A 23 -46.79 18.09 -5.29
C ALA A 23 -45.87 16.87 -5.17
N MET A 24 -45.39 16.33 -6.29
CA MET A 24 -44.44 15.21 -6.32
C MET A 24 -43.06 15.63 -5.79
N LEU A 25 -42.61 16.86 -6.07
CA LEU A 25 -41.39 17.44 -5.50
C LEU A 25 -41.53 17.68 -3.99
N LEU A 26 -42.67 18.18 -3.52
CA LEU A 26 -42.92 18.43 -2.10
C LEU A 26 -43.13 17.13 -1.31
N ALA A 27 -43.80 16.13 -1.90
CA ALA A 27 -43.97 14.80 -1.32
C ALA A 27 -42.70 13.94 -1.41
N GLY A 28 -41.83 14.20 -2.39
CA GLY A 28 -40.52 13.56 -2.56
C GLY A 28 -39.45 14.02 -1.57
N GLY A 29 -39.76 15.04 -0.74
CA GLY A 29 -38.92 15.48 0.39
C GLY A 29 -38.93 14.52 1.60
N GLY A 30 -39.06 13.21 1.36
CA GLY A 30 -38.83 12.21 2.38
C GLY A 30 -37.39 12.33 2.87
N LYS A 31 -37.22 12.56 4.17
CA LYS A 31 -35.93 12.53 4.87
C LYS A 31 -35.17 11.29 4.41
N THR A 32 -34.21 11.49 3.52
CA THR A 32 -33.14 10.53 3.33
C THR A 32 -32.35 10.62 4.63
N ASP A 33 -32.56 9.64 5.50
CA ASP A 33 -31.65 9.36 6.61
C ASP A 33 -30.32 8.97 5.97
N GLY A 34 -29.55 10.00 5.60
CA GLY A 34 -28.25 9.93 5.00
C GLY A 34 -27.27 9.38 6.02
N LYS A 35 -27.33 8.07 6.29
CA LYS A 35 -26.14 7.33 6.70
C LYS A 35 -25.13 7.53 5.57
N PRO A 36 -23.97 8.14 5.86
CA PRO A 36 -23.20 8.75 4.81
C PRO A 36 -22.56 7.67 3.92
N ALA A 37 -22.66 7.89 2.61
CA ALA A 37 -21.86 7.23 1.58
C ALA A 37 -20.33 7.41 1.78
N SER A 38 -19.90 8.07 2.87
CA SER A 38 -18.50 8.33 3.21
C SER A 38 -17.67 7.07 3.46
N GLY A 39 -18.28 5.95 3.88
CA GLY A 39 -17.55 4.70 4.12
C GLY A 39 -17.11 4.01 2.83
N LEU A 40 -18.04 3.88 1.89
CA LEU A 40 -17.81 3.34 0.54
C LEU A 40 -16.84 4.24 -0.26
N GLY A 41 -17.01 5.56 -0.17
CA GLY A 41 -16.09 6.53 -0.79
C GLY A 41 -14.66 6.37 -0.28
N LYS A 42 -14.45 6.32 1.04
CA LYS A 42 -13.12 6.12 1.64
C LYS A 42 -12.50 4.76 1.30
N ALA A 43 -13.29 3.70 1.19
CA ALA A 43 -12.79 2.39 0.79
C ALA A 43 -12.32 2.39 -0.67
N LEU A 44 -13.11 3.00 -1.57
CA LEU A 44 -12.75 3.16 -2.97
C LEU A 44 -11.51 4.05 -3.15
N GLU A 45 -11.41 5.16 -2.42
CA GLU A 45 -10.22 6.03 -2.44
C GLU A 45 -8.94 5.29 -2.03
N ARG A 46 -9.01 4.45 -0.99
CA ARG A 46 -7.88 3.63 -0.55
C ARG A 46 -7.48 2.60 -1.60
N ASP A 47 -8.45 1.91 -2.21
CA ASP A 47 -8.17 0.95 -3.30
C ASP A 47 -7.54 1.65 -4.51
N MET A 48 -8.05 2.81 -4.92
CA MET A 48 -7.45 3.59 -6.01
C MET A 48 -6.02 4.05 -5.68
N ALA A 49 -5.79 4.55 -4.46
CA ALA A 49 -4.45 4.95 -4.00
C ALA A 49 -3.49 3.77 -3.95
N TYR A 50 -3.96 2.60 -3.49
CA TYR A 50 -3.18 1.37 -3.46
C TYR A 50 -2.77 0.92 -4.87
N ARG A 51 -3.72 0.89 -5.81
CA ARG A 51 -3.44 0.54 -7.22
C ARG A 51 -2.48 1.52 -7.88
N ALA A 52 -2.68 2.81 -7.64
CA ALA A 52 -1.77 3.84 -8.14
C ALA A 52 -0.35 3.66 -7.59
N ARG A 53 -0.21 3.32 -6.30
CA ARG A 53 1.09 2.99 -5.69
C ARG A 53 1.72 1.76 -6.33
N VAL A 54 0.98 0.67 -6.52
CA VAL A 54 1.49 -0.56 -7.14
C VAL A 54 1.97 -0.29 -8.58
N GLU A 55 1.20 0.48 -9.34
CA GLU A 55 1.57 0.89 -10.71
C GLU A 55 2.84 1.76 -10.71
N LEU A 56 2.90 2.74 -9.81
CA LEU A 56 4.09 3.59 -9.63
C LEU A 56 5.33 2.75 -9.32
N ILE A 57 5.21 1.82 -8.38
CA ILE A 57 6.29 0.90 -8.00
C ILE A 57 6.76 0.09 -9.21
N THR A 58 5.82 -0.54 -9.91
CA THR A 58 6.11 -1.38 -11.08
C THR A 58 6.89 -0.58 -12.13
N ARG A 59 6.48 0.66 -12.39
CA ARG A 59 7.11 1.53 -13.37
C ARG A 59 8.50 2.02 -12.94
N LEU A 60 8.65 2.46 -11.69
CA LEU A 60 9.90 3.05 -11.20
C LEU A 60 10.98 2.00 -10.95
N TYR A 61 10.60 0.86 -10.37
CA TYR A 61 11.55 -0.16 -9.91
C TYR A 61 11.70 -1.34 -10.87
N GLY A 62 10.84 -1.48 -11.88
CA GLY A 62 10.96 -2.52 -12.90
C GLY A 62 12.36 -2.63 -13.54
N PRO A 63 13.05 -1.53 -13.90
CA PRO A 63 14.43 -1.59 -14.40
C PRO A 63 15.42 -2.20 -13.41
N VAL A 64 15.25 -1.93 -12.11
CA VAL A 64 16.10 -2.51 -11.06
C VAL A 64 15.86 -4.01 -10.95
N GLU A 65 14.59 -4.43 -10.90
CA GLU A 65 14.27 -5.86 -10.86
C GLU A 65 14.80 -6.61 -12.08
N ALA A 66 14.80 -5.98 -13.26
CA ALA A 66 15.40 -6.54 -14.46
C ALA A 66 16.92 -6.70 -14.33
N LEU A 67 17.62 -5.70 -13.78
CA LEU A 67 19.07 -5.79 -13.50
C LEU A 67 19.38 -6.89 -12.48
N GLN A 68 18.59 -6.99 -11.41
CA GLN A 68 18.72 -8.05 -10.41
C GLN A 68 18.55 -9.44 -11.05
N LYS A 69 17.48 -9.65 -11.84
CA LYS A 69 17.22 -10.92 -12.55
C LYS A 69 18.34 -11.26 -13.55
N ALA A 70 18.98 -10.26 -14.13
CA ALA A 70 20.14 -10.44 -15.00
C ALA A 70 21.46 -10.69 -14.24
N GLY A 71 21.44 -10.75 -12.91
CA GLY A 71 22.61 -10.93 -12.07
C GLY A 71 23.49 -9.67 -11.91
N LYS A 72 23.06 -8.53 -12.46
CA LYS A 72 23.76 -7.24 -12.41
C LYS A 72 23.49 -6.50 -11.10
N ARG A 73 23.82 -7.15 -9.99
CA ARG A 73 23.42 -6.72 -8.64
C ARG A 73 23.98 -5.37 -8.24
N GLN A 74 25.22 -5.05 -8.61
CA GLN A 74 25.83 -3.74 -8.31
C GLN A 74 25.18 -2.60 -9.10
N GLU A 75 24.88 -2.81 -10.39
CA GLU A 75 24.15 -1.82 -11.21
C GLU A 75 22.74 -1.59 -10.63
N ALA A 76 22.07 -2.67 -10.20
CA ALA A 76 20.77 -2.58 -9.55
C ALA A 76 20.83 -1.73 -8.27
N LEU A 77 21.81 -1.96 -7.39
CA LEU A 77 21.99 -1.20 -6.15
C LEU A 77 22.28 0.28 -6.40
N LEU A 78 23.08 0.63 -7.42
CA LEU A 78 23.34 2.02 -7.79
C LEU A 78 22.07 2.75 -8.22
N ARG A 79 21.23 2.10 -9.05
CA ARG A 79 19.92 2.65 -9.44
C ARG A 79 18.97 2.77 -8.26
N LEU A 80 19.02 1.80 -7.36
CA LEU A 80 18.18 1.78 -6.16
C LEU A 80 18.49 2.95 -5.23
N ASP A 81 19.76 3.28 -5.08
CA ASP A 81 20.25 4.38 -4.25
C ASP A 81 19.71 5.74 -4.74
N GLU A 82 19.63 5.95 -6.05
CA GLU A 82 18.93 7.12 -6.64
C GLU A 82 17.44 7.13 -6.31
N LEU A 83 16.75 5.99 -6.44
CA LEU A 83 15.32 5.88 -6.16
C LEU A 83 15.00 6.09 -4.68
N ILE A 84 15.80 5.55 -3.76
CA ILE A 84 15.63 5.72 -2.32
C ILE A 84 15.81 7.19 -1.93
N ARG A 85 16.77 7.91 -2.52
CA ARG A 85 16.93 9.36 -2.29
C ARG A 85 15.74 10.18 -2.80
N ASN A 86 15.22 9.84 -3.97
CA ASN A 86 14.12 10.58 -4.59
C ASN A 86 12.76 10.26 -3.94
N TYR A 87 12.61 9.05 -3.40
CA TYR A 87 11.37 8.56 -2.80
C TYR A 87 11.63 7.96 -1.40
N PRO A 88 12.08 8.77 -0.42
CA PRO A 88 12.51 8.26 0.90
C PRO A 88 11.38 7.65 1.73
N GLY A 89 10.11 7.93 1.40
CA GLY A 89 8.94 7.33 2.03
C GLY A 89 8.45 6.05 1.35
N GLU A 90 9.02 5.66 0.20
CA GLU A 90 8.59 4.46 -0.51
C GLU A 90 9.38 3.23 -0.05
N ALA A 91 8.70 2.35 0.66
CA ALA A 91 9.24 1.12 1.22
C ALA A 91 9.90 0.19 0.17
N HIS A 92 9.39 0.17 -1.07
CA HIS A 92 9.82 -0.81 -2.07
C HIS A 92 11.32 -0.78 -2.37
N GLY A 93 11.93 0.42 -2.35
CA GLY A 93 13.37 0.56 -2.54
C GLY A 93 14.16 -0.22 -1.50
N HIS A 94 13.84 -0.05 -0.22
CA HIS A 94 14.51 -0.79 0.86
C HIS A 94 14.25 -2.30 0.79
N ILE A 95 13.07 -2.72 0.33
CA ILE A 95 12.73 -4.14 0.15
C ILE A 95 13.60 -4.78 -0.94
N LEU A 96 13.69 -4.16 -2.13
CA LEU A 96 14.56 -4.65 -3.19
C LEU A 96 16.03 -4.61 -2.80
N GLN A 97 16.45 -3.60 -2.03
CA GLN A 97 17.81 -3.49 -1.51
C GLN A 97 18.14 -4.71 -0.65
N GLY A 98 17.24 -5.03 0.29
CA GLY A 98 17.38 -6.18 1.17
C GLY A 98 17.45 -7.48 0.39
N GLN A 99 16.61 -7.65 -0.63
CA GLN A 99 16.61 -8.83 -1.48
C GLN A 99 17.94 -9.00 -2.23
N ILE A 100 18.42 -7.94 -2.89
CA ILE A 100 19.68 -7.97 -3.64
C ILE A 100 20.87 -8.23 -2.71
N LEU A 101 20.93 -7.57 -1.56
CA LEU A 101 21.99 -7.76 -0.57
C LEU A 101 21.98 -9.18 0.00
N PHE A 102 20.80 -9.75 0.23
CA PHE A 102 20.66 -11.12 0.69
C PHE A 102 21.19 -12.12 -0.33
N GLU A 103 20.88 -11.93 -1.62
CA GLU A 103 21.46 -12.74 -2.69
C GLU A 103 22.98 -12.60 -2.82
N MET A 104 23.55 -11.46 -2.40
CA MET A 104 24.99 -11.23 -2.35
C MET A 104 25.66 -11.79 -1.09
N GLY A 105 24.89 -12.33 -0.13
CA GLY A 105 25.40 -12.81 1.17
C GLY A 105 25.68 -11.72 2.19
N ALA A 106 25.31 -10.47 1.93
CA ALA A 106 25.45 -9.34 2.85
C ALA A 106 24.30 -9.32 3.87
N LEU A 107 24.32 -10.29 4.79
CA LEU A 107 23.18 -10.61 5.65
C LEU A 107 22.79 -9.49 6.63
N ASP A 108 23.76 -8.80 7.25
CA ASP A 108 23.48 -7.72 8.23
C ASP A 108 22.86 -6.49 7.54
N GLU A 109 23.34 -6.15 6.35
CA GLU A 109 22.84 -5.08 5.51
C GLU A 109 21.47 -5.41 4.91
N ALA A 110 21.26 -6.67 4.52
CA ALA A 110 19.97 -7.16 4.07
C ALA A 110 18.90 -7.05 5.18
N ILE A 111 19.22 -7.51 6.40
CA ILE A 111 18.35 -7.36 7.58
C ILE A 111 18.01 -5.90 7.83
N SER A 112 19.00 -5.02 7.73
CA SER A 112 18.79 -3.59 7.92
C SER A 112 17.85 -3.00 6.87
N SER A 113 18.03 -3.38 5.61
CA SER A 113 17.20 -2.89 4.50
C SER A 113 15.76 -3.39 4.59
N PHE A 114 15.55 -4.69 4.83
CA PHE A 114 14.21 -5.23 5.05
C PHE A 114 13.53 -4.60 6.28
N TYR A 115 14.28 -4.36 7.36
CA TYR A 115 13.77 -3.67 8.55
C TYR A 115 13.24 -2.27 8.23
N GLU A 116 14.00 -1.44 7.51
CA GLU A 116 13.54 -0.10 7.13
C GLU A 116 12.32 -0.15 6.19
N GLY A 117 12.33 -1.05 5.20
CA GLY A 117 11.20 -1.22 4.27
C GLY A 117 9.91 -1.63 4.97
N ILE A 118 9.98 -2.60 5.88
CA ILE A 118 8.80 -3.11 6.60
C ILE A 118 8.29 -2.11 7.64
N LYS A 119 9.18 -1.29 8.21
CA LYS A 119 8.81 -0.19 9.09
C LYS A 119 8.02 0.90 8.35
N LEU A 120 8.37 1.16 7.09
CA LEU A 120 7.64 2.09 6.22
C LEU A 120 6.30 1.52 5.74
N ASN A 121 6.28 0.25 5.32
CA ASN A 121 5.04 -0.43 4.94
C ASN A 121 5.06 -1.93 5.29
N GLY A 122 4.08 -2.35 6.10
CA GLY A 122 3.90 -3.74 6.52
C GLY A 122 3.33 -4.68 5.44
N ASP A 123 2.81 -4.17 4.33
CA ASP A 123 2.20 -4.98 3.26
C ASP A 123 3.17 -6.00 2.64
N TYR A 124 4.48 -5.79 2.77
CA TYR A 124 5.49 -6.73 2.28
C TYR A 124 5.55 -8.05 3.06
N VAL A 125 5.01 -8.09 4.28
CA VAL A 125 4.87 -9.33 5.07
C VAL A 125 3.45 -9.89 5.07
N ASP A 126 2.47 -9.15 4.55
CA ASP A 126 1.10 -9.64 4.35
C ASP A 126 1.06 -10.64 3.20
N ASN A 127 0.44 -11.80 3.40
CA ASN A 127 0.30 -12.82 2.36
C ASN A 127 -0.78 -12.49 1.32
N LYS A 128 -1.70 -11.57 1.61
CA LYS A 128 -2.76 -11.12 0.70
C LYS A 128 -2.30 -9.99 -0.22
N SER A 129 -1.18 -9.35 0.10
CA SER A 129 -0.62 -8.27 -0.69
C SER A 129 0.02 -8.80 -1.97
N PRO A 130 -0.29 -8.27 -3.17
CA PRO A 130 0.45 -8.57 -4.40
C PRO A 130 1.93 -8.18 -4.33
N LEU A 131 2.33 -7.32 -3.39
CA LEU A 131 3.73 -6.92 -3.17
C LEU A 131 4.45 -7.80 -2.15
N SER A 132 3.81 -8.87 -1.65
CA SER A 132 4.37 -9.70 -0.60
C SER A 132 5.76 -10.23 -0.95
N ARG A 133 6.70 -10.03 -0.02
CA ARG A 133 8.03 -10.68 -0.02
C ARG A 133 8.18 -11.60 1.18
N ARG A 134 7.06 -12.02 1.77
CA ARG A 134 7.01 -12.75 3.04
C ARG A 134 7.94 -13.97 3.08
N ALA A 135 7.97 -14.77 2.02
CA ALA A 135 8.81 -15.97 1.96
C ALA A 135 10.32 -15.63 1.98
N GLU A 136 10.73 -14.60 1.25
CA GLU A 136 12.13 -14.13 1.22
C GLU A 136 12.54 -13.58 2.60
N ILE A 137 11.67 -12.77 3.21
CA ILE A 137 11.88 -12.19 4.53
C ILE A 137 11.93 -13.29 5.60
N GLN A 138 11.07 -14.31 5.51
CA GLN A 138 11.10 -15.46 6.42
C GLN A 138 12.45 -16.19 6.33
N ARG A 139 12.93 -16.47 5.11
CA ARG A 139 14.23 -17.12 4.91
C ARG A 139 15.37 -16.29 5.50
N LEU A 140 15.38 -14.98 5.24
CA LEU A 140 16.35 -14.04 5.81
C LEU A 140 16.32 -14.07 7.34
N VAL A 141 15.13 -14.03 7.94
CA VAL A 141 14.96 -14.04 9.40
C VAL A 141 15.45 -15.34 10.01
N ASP A 142 15.18 -16.48 9.39
CA ASP A 142 15.63 -17.79 9.86
C ASP A 142 17.15 -17.90 9.84
N GLU A 143 17.77 -17.49 8.73
CA GLU A 143 19.23 -17.48 8.56
C GLU A 143 19.90 -16.47 9.50
N GLY A 144 19.38 -15.23 9.51
CA GLY A 144 19.83 -14.15 10.37
C GLY A 144 19.76 -14.52 11.84
N THR A 145 18.70 -15.20 12.27
CA THR A 145 18.55 -15.62 13.67
C THR A 145 19.67 -16.55 14.07
N ARG A 146 19.98 -17.56 13.24
CA ARG A 146 21.04 -18.53 13.53
C ARG A 146 22.40 -17.85 13.59
N SER A 147 22.72 -17.05 12.57
CA SER A 147 24.00 -16.35 12.44
C SER A 147 24.23 -15.34 13.57
N ILE A 148 23.24 -14.47 13.84
CA ILE A 148 23.38 -13.40 14.84
C ILE A 148 23.32 -13.97 16.26
N SER A 149 22.54 -15.04 16.52
CA SER A 149 22.54 -15.68 17.85
C SER A 149 23.90 -16.30 18.18
N ALA A 150 24.53 -16.97 17.21
CA ALA A 150 25.87 -17.53 17.40
C ALA A 150 26.90 -16.42 17.69
N ARG A 151 26.86 -15.32 16.91
CA ARG A 151 27.72 -14.14 17.14
C ARG A 151 27.46 -13.46 18.48
N ALA A 152 26.21 -13.39 18.92
CA ALA A 152 25.82 -12.81 20.20
C ALA A 152 26.32 -13.64 21.39
N GLY A 153 26.26 -14.97 21.28
CA GLY A 153 26.84 -15.87 22.29
C GLY A 153 28.35 -15.70 22.42
N ALA A 154 29.05 -15.49 21.30
CA ALA A 154 30.49 -15.25 21.29
C ALA A 154 30.88 -13.86 21.84
N ASN A 155 30.05 -12.85 21.62
CA ASN A 155 30.30 -11.46 22.03
C ASN A 155 29.03 -10.79 22.61
N PRO A 156 28.63 -11.11 23.86
CA PRO A 156 27.35 -10.66 24.44
C PRO A 156 27.21 -9.13 24.55
N ASP A 157 28.33 -8.43 24.78
CA ASP A 157 28.33 -6.97 25.00
C ASP A 157 28.44 -6.16 23.70
N ASN A 158 28.48 -6.83 22.54
CA ASN A 158 28.60 -6.13 21.26
C ASN A 158 27.27 -5.46 20.87
N ARG A 159 27.25 -4.13 20.97
CA ARG A 159 26.08 -3.29 20.66
C ARG A 159 25.56 -3.45 19.23
N SER A 160 26.45 -3.69 18.26
CA SER A 160 26.07 -3.88 16.86
C SER A 160 25.29 -5.19 16.67
N ILE A 161 25.79 -6.27 17.26
CA ILE A 161 25.11 -7.58 17.24
C ILE A 161 23.75 -7.49 17.94
N ALA A 162 23.70 -6.83 19.10
CA ALA A 162 22.44 -6.58 19.80
C ALA A 162 21.45 -5.75 18.95
N ALA A 163 21.93 -4.79 18.15
CA ALA A 163 21.10 -4.02 17.24
C ALA A 163 20.54 -4.87 16.09
N SER A 164 21.36 -5.71 15.46
CA SER A 164 20.89 -6.64 14.43
C SER A 164 19.85 -7.63 14.99
N MET A 165 20.04 -8.10 16.23
CA MET A 165 19.06 -8.97 16.89
C MET A 165 17.72 -8.26 17.13
N ARG A 166 17.74 -6.99 17.55
CA ARG A 166 16.50 -6.19 17.68
C ARG A 166 15.76 -6.06 16.35
N LYS A 167 16.48 -5.80 15.26
CA LYS A 167 15.89 -5.73 13.91
C LYS A 167 15.25 -7.07 13.50
N ILE A 168 15.95 -8.19 13.72
CA ILE A 168 15.38 -9.53 13.47
C ILE A 168 14.12 -9.77 14.28
N ASN A 169 14.12 -9.42 15.57
CA ASN A 169 12.96 -9.64 16.43
C ASN A 169 11.76 -8.80 15.97
N TYR A 170 11.99 -7.58 15.49
CA TYR A 170 10.96 -6.79 14.83
C TYR A 170 10.41 -7.50 13.59
N LEU A 171 11.29 -7.97 12.69
CA LEU A 171 10.87 -8.69 11.48
C LEU A 171 10.06 -9.95 11.80
N LYS A 172 10.48 -10.74 12.80
CA LYS A 172 9.73 -11.91 13.32
C LYS A 172 8.34 -11.52 13.79
N SER A 173 8.24 -10.47 14.59
CA SER A 173 6.95 -9.99 15.11
C SER A 173 6.01 -9.59 13.96
N ARG A 174 6.52 -8.86 12.95
CA ARG A 174 5.75 -8.46 11.78
C ARG A 174 5.33 -9.67 10.91
N LEU A 175 6.19 -10.67 10.77
CA LEU A 175 5.83 -11.92 10.10
C LEU A 175 4.74 -12.68 10.88
N ALA A 176 4.80 -12.73 12.20
CA ALA A 176 3.80 -13.43 13.01
C ALA A 176 2.39 -12.79 12.98
N GLY A 177 2.30 -11.46 12.79
CA GLY A 177 1.07 -10.68 12.90
C GLY A 177 0.37 -10.30 11.59
N GLY A 178 0.33 -11.19 10.58
CA GLY A 178 -0.39 -10.95 9.32
C GLY A 178 -1.92 -11.18 9.37
N CYS A 179 -2.51 -11.15 10.56
CA CYS A 179 -3.95 -11.36 10.80
C CYS A 179 -4.53 -10.16 11.54
N GLU A 180 -4.62 -9.00 10.89
CA GLU A 180 -5.57 -7.95 11.28
C GLU A 180 -6.33 -7.48 10.03
#